data_AF-A0A7G6SBK8-F1
#
_entry.id   AF-A0A7G6SBK8-F1
#
_cell.length_a   1.000
_cell.length_b   1.000
_cell.length_c   1.000
_cell.angle_alpha   90.00
_cell.angle_beta   90.00
_cell.angle_gamma   90.00
#
_symmetry.space_group_name_H-M   'P 1'
#
loop_
_entity.id
_entity.type
_entity.pdbx_description
1 polymer ?
#
loop_
_entity_poly.entity_id
_entity_poly.type
_entity_poly.pdbx_seq_one_letter_code
_entity_poly.pdbx_strand_id
1 'polypeptide(L)'
;MSNHPSTAAEVSEAKRKHLSKIAAALIASDELDDPRWNELAVVFSLSGDGRSFGNSGYAYGEEYAWWAISFSVEEIRPLVLGYLHDFQNPLPDGLIQVLFQYNRENGYIRVDQSMDVPARWLITPDNARAMIETMRPNLG
;
A
#
# COMPACT_ATOMS: atom_id res chain seq x y z
N MET A 1 -8.54 22.11 26.63
CA MET A 1 -9.05 20.95 25.87
C MET A 1 -8.18 19.77 26.25
N SER A 2 -8.72 18.81 26.98
CA SER A 2 -7.96 17.69 27.53
C SER A 2 -7.57 16.71 26.42
N ASN A 3 -6.30 16.65 26.06
CA ASN A 3 -5.75 15.55 25.27
C ASN A 3 -5.82 14.28 26.13
N HIS A 4 -6.88 13.48 25.97
CA HIS A 4 -6.85 12.09 26.41
C HIS A 4 -5.90 11.34 25.49
N PRO A 5 -4.90 10.62 26.02
CA PRO A 5 -4.12 9.71 25.20
C PRO A 5 -5.05 8.62 24.65
N SER A 6 -5.20 8.54 23.33
CA SER A 6 -5.93 7.45 22.68
C SER A 6 -5.30 6.11 23.09
N THR A 7 -6.15 5.15 23.43
CA THR A 7 -5.73 3.79 23.79
C THR A 7 -5.13 3.09 22.56
N ALA A 8 -4.30 2.07 22.79
CA ALA A 8 -3.73 1.26 21.71
C ALA A 8 -4.83 0.58 20.85
N ALA A 9 -5.99 0.29 21.43
CA ALA A 9 -7.14 -0.27 20.73
C ALA A 9 -7.76 0.76 19.75
N GLU A 10 -7.97 2.00 20.19
CA GLU A 10 -8.50 3.08 19.36
C GLU A 10 -7.56 3.42 18.20
N VAL A 11 -6.24 3.47 18.45
CA VAL A 11 -5.24 3.68 17.40
C VAL A 11 -5.26 2.53 16.38
N SER A 12 -5.38 1.28 16.85
CA SER A 12 -5.46 0.11 15.97
C SER A 12 -6.73 0.13 15.12
N GLU A 13 -7.86 0.56 15.68
CA GLU A 13 -9.12 0.72 14.96
C GLU A 13 -9.06 1.83 13.91
N ALA A 14 -8.52 2.98 14.27
CA ALA A 14 -8.31 4.09 13.34
C ALA A 14 -7.40 3.68 12.17
N LYS A 15 -6.31 2.95 12.45
CA LYS A 15 -5.44 2.38 11.42
C LYS A 15 -6.21 1.45 10.48
N ARG A 16 -6.96 0.49 11.03
CA ARG A 16 -7.79 -0.43 10.23
C ARG A 16 -8.75 0.34 9.32
N LYS A 17 -9.43 1.37 9.84
CA LYS A 17 -10.37 2.18 9.06
C LYS A 17 -9.72 2.86 7.86
N HIS A 18 -8.51 3.41 8.03
CA HIS A 18 -7.75 3.99 6.92
C HIS A 18 -7.35 2.94 5.89
N LEU A 19 -6.81 1.80 6.36
CA LEU A 19 -6.39 0.71 5.49
C LEU A 19 -7.56 0.11 4.70
N SER A 20 -8.73 -0.04 5.32
CA SER A 20 -9.94 -0.51 4.63
C SER A 20 -10.43 0.48 3.56
N LYS A 21 -10.26 1.79 3.75
CA LYS A 21 -10.58 2.78 2.71
C LYS A 21 -9.63 2.68 1.52
N ILE A 22 -8.34 2.50 1.78
CA ILE A 22 -7.34 2.27 0.73
C ILE A 22 -7.70 0.98 -0.02
N ALA A 23 -7.93 -0.13 0.69
CA ALA A 23 -8.33 -1.40 0.07
C ALA A 23 -9.59 -1.24 -0.80
N ALA A 24 -10.63 -0.60 -0.29
CA ALA A 24 -11.88 -0.40 -1.02
C ALA A 24 -11.66 0.40 -2.32
N ALA A 25 -10.84 1.44 -2.29
CA ALA A 25 -10.53 2.23 -3.48
C ALA A 25 -9.72 1.43 -4.52
N LEU A 26 -8.75 0.62 -4.07
CA LEU A 26 -7.99 -0.25 -4.98
C LEU A 26 -8.90 -1.31 -5.62
N ILE A 27 -9.73 -1.98 -4.82
CA ILE A 27 -10.62 -3.07 -5.28
C ILE A 27 -11.70 -2.56 -6.24
N ALA A 28 -12.14 -1.32 -6.08
CA ALA A 28 -13.15 -0.70 -6.96
C ALA A 28 -12.58 -0.22 -8.30
N SER A 29 -11.26 -0.33 -8.52
CA SER A 29 -10.58 0.10 -9.75
C SER A 29 -10.73 -0.94 -10.85
N ASP A 30 -10.99 -0.49 -12.09
CA ASP A 30 -11.10 -1.33 -13.29
C ASP A 30 -9.81 -2.14 -13.57
N GLU A 31 -8.66 -1.69 -13.05
CA GLU A 31 -7.38 -2.42 -13.07
C GLU A 31 -7.46 -3.83 -12.44
N LEU A 32 -8.48 -4.10 -11.62
CA LEU A 32 -8.72 -5.38 -10.94
C LEU A 32 -9.98 -6.10 -11.48
N ASP A 33 -10.40 -5.80 -12.71
CA ASP A 33 -11.55 -6.44 -13.38
C ASP A 33 -11.36 -7.94 -13.63
N ASP A 34 -10.12 -8.42 -13.76
CA ASP A 34 -9.84 -9.84 -13.96
C ASP A 34 -10.18 -10.63 -12.68
N PRO A 35 -11.23 -11.48 -12.65
CA PRO A 35 -11.66 -12.12 -11.42
C PRO A 35 -10.66 -13.13 -10.86
N ARG A 36 -9.61 -13.50 -11.62
CA ARG A 36 -8.61 -14.50 -11.25
C ARG A 36 -7.61 -14.04 -10.20
N TRP A 37 -7.54 -12.73 -9.90
CA TRP A 37 -6.68 -12.28 -8.83
C TRP A 37 -7.27 -12.64 -7.45
N ASN A 38 -6.39 -13.06 -6.54
CA ASN A 38 -6.69 -13.39 -5.15
C ASN A 38 -5.87 -12.53 -4.17
N GLU A 39 -4.71 -12.04 -4.58
CA GLU A 39 -3.83 -11.21 -3.76
C GLU A 39 -3.31 -10.00 -4.53
N LEU A 40 -2.91 -8.99 -3.78
CA LEU A 40 -2.51 -7.68 -4.29
C LEU A 40 -1.29 -7.17 -3.53
N ALA A 41 -0.30 -6.64 -4.24
CA ALA A 41 0.79 -5.86 -3.65
C ALA A 41 0.98 -4.55 -4.41
N VAL A 42 0.98 -3.43 -3.71
CA VAL A 42 1.13 -2.09 -4.29
C VAL A 42 2.16 -1.32 -3.51
N VAL A 43 3.12 -0.72 -4.21
CA VAL A 43 4.09 0.20 -3.63
C VAL A 43 3.61 1.62 -3.92
N PHE A 44 3.32 2.39 -2.87
CA PHE A 44 3.13 3.83 -2.96
C PHE A 44 4.46 4.52 -2.74
N SER A 45 4.82 5.42 -3.64
CA SER A 45 6.04 6.22 -3.56
C SER A 45 5.66 7.69 -3.46
N LEU A 46 6.16 8.40 -2.45
CA LEU A 46 5.86 9.81 -2.25
C LEU A 46 7.02 10.61 -1.68
N SER A 47 7.07 11.90 -1.98
CA SER A 47 7.98 12.83 -1.31
C SER A 47 7.47 13.17 0.10
N GLY A 48 8.37 13.62 0.99
CA GLY A 48 8.02 14.07 2.34
C GLY A 48 6.97 15.19 2.41
N ASP A 49 6.83 16.00 1.35
CA ASP A 49 5.78 17.02 1.21
C ASP A 49 4.48 16.50 0.55
N GLY A 50 4.46 15.22 0.17
CA GLY A 50 3.32 14.55 -0.47
C GLY A 50 3.00 15.01 -1.90
N ARG A 51 3.80 15.92 -2.49
CA ARG A 51 3.51 16.48 -3.83
C ARG A 51 3.77 15.48 -4.94
N SER A 52 4.91 14.80 -4.88
CA SER A 52 5.22 13.68 -5.76
C SER A 52 4.53 12.46 -5.21
N PHE A 53 3.71 11.80 -6.03
CA PHE A 53 3.08 10.54 -5.70
C PHE A 53 3.07 9.64 -6.93
N GLY A 54 3.48 8.40 -6.74
CA GLY A 54 3.40 7.34 -7.72
C GLY A 54 2.95 6.05 -7.07
N ASN A 55 2.40 5.16 -7.87
CA ASN A 55 2.08 3.82 -7.41
C ASN A 55 2.33 2.80 -8.52
N SER A 56 2.76 1.62 -8.12
CA SER A 56 2.98 0.49 -9.02
C SER A 56 2.84 -0.78 -8.20
N GLY A 57 2.25 -1.81 -8.79
CA GLY A 57 2.01 -3.05 -8.07
C GLY A 57 1.81 -4.23 -8.98
N TYR A 58 1.44 -5.33 -8.33
CA TYR A 58 1.06 -6.57 -8.97
C TYR A 58 -0.21 -7.12 -8.33
N ALA A 59 -1.13 -7.56 -9.18
CA ALA A 59 -2.16 -8.50 -8.80
C ALA A 59 -1.63 -9.92 -9.00
N TYR A 60 -1.97 -10.83 -8.10
CA TYR A 60 -1.53 -12.21 -8.14
C TYR A 60 -2.75 -13.12 -8.20
N GLY A 61 -2.63 -14.22 -8.94
CA GLY A 61 -3.64 -15.28 -9.03
C GLY A 61 -3.03 -16.64 -8.76
N GLU A 62 -3.75 -17.69 -9.14
CA GLU A 62 -3.29 -19.08 -9.03
C GLU A 62 -2.08 -19.38 -9.94
N GLU A 63 -1.41 -20.51 -9.69
CA GLU A 63 -0.33 -21.04 -10.53
C GLU A 63 0.80 -20.05 -10.85
N TYR A 64 1.15 -19.17 -9.89
CA TYR A 64 2.14 -18.11 -10.05
C TYR A 64 1.78 -17.04 -11.10
N ALA A 65 0.53 -16.96 -11.53
CA ALA A 65 0.06 -15.87 -12.39
C ALA A 65 0.16 -14.52 -11.67
N TRP A 66 0.54 -13.50 -12.43
CA TRP A 66 0.58 -12.12 -11.95
C TRP A 66 0.35 -11.14 -13.10
N TRP A 67 -0.15 -9.95 -12.76
CA TRP A 67 -0.39 -8.83 -13.67
C TRP A 67 0.16 -7.56 -13.06
N ALA A 68 0.91 -6.79 -13.86
CA ALA A 68 1.34 -5.46 -13.45
C ALA A 68 0.13 -4.52 -13.45
N ILE A 69 0.03 -3.68 -12.43
CA ILE A 69 -1.09 -2.76 -12.24
C ILE A 69 -0.60 -1.40 -11.74
N SER A 70 -1.39 -0.38 -12.02
CA SER A 70 -1.22 0.96 -11.46
C SER A 70 -2.57 1.64 -11.33
N PHE A 71 -2.79 2.32 -10.23
CA PHE A 71 -4.08 2.94 -9.88
C PHE A 71 -4.07 4.44 -10.13
N SER A 72 -5.28 5.02 -10.20
CA SER A 72 -5.46 6.47 -10.28
C SER A 72 -4.78 7.19 -9.12
N VAL A 73 -3.80 8.05 -9.45
CA VAL A 73 -3.10 8.88 -8.46
C VAL A 73 -4.08 9.83 -7.77
N GLU A 74 -5.05 10.38 -8.50
CA GLU A 74 -6.01 11.35 -7.95
C GLU A 74 -6.90 10.74 -6.87
N GLU A 75 -7.28 9.48 -7.03
CA GLU A 75 -8.15 8.75 -6.11
C GLU A 75 -7.37 8.20 -4.90
N ILE A 76 -6.19 7.63 -5.13
CA ILE A 76 -5.44 6.91 -4.10
C ILE A 76 -4.59 7.83 -3.24
N ARG A 77 -3.95 8.86 -3.82
CA ARG A 77 -3.07 9.79 -3.09
C ARG A 77 -3.70 10.37 -1.82
N PRO A 78 -4.91 10.95 -1.83
CA PRO A 78 -5.48 11.54 -0.61
C PRO A 78 -5.71 10.50 0.50
N LEU A 79 -6.00 9.24 0.16
CA LEU A 79 -6.20 8.17 1.14
C LEU A 79 -4.89 7.77 1.81
N VAL A 80 -3.82 7.60 1.03
CA VAL A 80 -2.50 7.24 1.55
C VAL A 80 -1.90 8.38 2.36
N LEU A 81 -2.01 9.64 1.89
CA LEU A 81 -1.56 10.80 2.66
C LEU A 81 -2.34 10.94 3.97
N GLY A 82 -3.65 10.73 3.96
CA GLY A 82 -4.46 10.74 5.19
C GLY A 82 -3.99 9.72 6.22
N TYR A 83 -3.70 8.48 5.78
CA TYR A 83 -3.12 7.45 6.64
C TYR A 83 -1.76 7.88 7.21
N LEU A 84 -0.86 8.38 6.36
CA LEU A 84 0.47 8.77 6.80
C LEU A 84 0.45 10.01 7.71
N HIS A 85 -0.38 11.02 7.45
CA HIS A 85 -0.49 12.18 8.32
C HIS A 85 -1.04 11.83 9.71
N ASP A 86 -1.96 10.87 9.82
CA ASP A 86 -2.54 10.49 11.10
C ASP A 86 -1.61 9.60 11.96
N PHE A 87 -0.70 8.85 11.32
CA PHE A 87 0.14 7.87 12.04
C PHE A 87 1.66 8.09 11.91
N GLN A 88 2.08 9.01 11.06
CA GLN A 88 3.48 9.32 10.77
C GLN A 88 3.66 10.82 10.45
N ASN A 89 3.50 11.67 11.47
CA ASN A 89 3.69 13.11 11.34
C ASN A 89 4.73 13.61 12.36
N PRO A 90 5.79 14.34 11.94
CA PRO A 90 6.09 14.75 10.57
C PRO A 90 6.49 13.59 9.65
N LEU A 91 6.22 13.74 8.35
CA LEU A 91 6.79 12.87 7.34
C LEU A 91 8.29 13.15 7.23
N PRO A 92 9.14 12.13 7.06
CA PRO A 92 10.56 12.33 6.87
C PRO A 92 10.85 13.01 5.53
N ASP A 93 11.95 13.75 5.48
CA ASP A 93 12.46 14.28 4.22
C ASP A 93 12.93 13.14 3.30
N GLY A 94 12.71 13.30 2.00
CA GLY A 94 13.12 12.32 1.00
C GLY A 94 11.98 11.48 0.44
N LEU A 95 12.34 10.35 -0.18
CA LEU A 95 11.41 9.42 -0.80
C LEU A 95 10.91 8.40 0.24
N ILE A 96 9.61 8.39 0.45
CA ILE A 96 8.89 7.46 1.30
C ILE A 96 8.30 6.38 0.39
N GLN A 97 8.47 5.12 0.77
CA GLN A 97 7.81 4.00 0.12
C GLN A 97 6.91 3.24 1.10
N VAL A 98 5.70 2.91 0.67
CA VAL A 98 4.74 2.13 1.45
C VAL A 98 4.33 0.92 0.62
N LEU A 99 4.73 -0.27 1.06
CA LEU A 99 4.21 -1.52 0.52
C LEU A 99 2.87 -1.83 1.20
N PHE A 100 1.82 -1.89 0.41
CA PHE A 100 0.49 -2.31 0.80
C PHE A 100 0.21 -3.69 0.20
N GLN A 101 -0.19 -4.64 1.03
CA GLN A 101 -0.53 -6.00 0.61
C GLN A 101 -1.94 -6.34 1.07
N TYR A 102 -2.71 -6.99 0.21
CA TYR A 102 -4.08 -7.40 0.48
C TYR A 102 -4.35 -8.81 -0.04
N ASN A 103 -5.07 -9.60 0.75
CA ASN A 103 -5.60 -10.90 0.36
C ASN A 103 -7.13 -10.81 0.32
N ARG A 104 -7.70 -11.15 -0.84
CA ARG A 104 -9.13 -11.04 -1.15
C ARG A 104 -9.96 -12.06 -0.41
N GLU A 105 -9.44 -13.27 -0.19
CA GLU A 105 -10.16 -14.39 0.38
C GLU A 105 -10.46 -14.13 1.87
N ASN A 106 -9.45 -13.72 2.63
CA ASN A 106 -9.56 -13.51 4.06
C ASN A 106 -9.69 -12.02 4.45
N GLY A 107 -9.53 -11.10 3.50
CA GLY A 107 -9.62 -9.66 3.69
C GLY A 107 -8.43 -9.05 4.46
N TYR A 108 -7.34 -9.80 4.64
CA TYR A 108 -6.20 -9.35 5.44
C TYR A 108 -5.40 -8.30 4.71
N ILE A 109 -4.97 -7.30 5.46
CA ILE A 109 -4.14 -6.20 4.97
C ILE A 109 -2.83 -6.20 5.76
N ARG A 110 -1.71 -6.11 5.05
CA ARG A 110 -0.40 -5.81 5.62
C ARG A 110 0.14 -4.52 4.99
N VAL A 111 0.75 -3.69 5.84
CA VAL A 111 1.46 -2.49 5.40
C VAL A 111 2.88 -2.52 5.96
N ASP A 112 3.85 -2.28 5.09
CA ASP A 112 5.27 -2.15 5.44
C ASP A 112 5.79 -0.82 4.88
N GLN A 113 6.25 0.04 5.78
CA GLN A 113 6.72 1.38 5.43
C GLN A 113 8.24 1.38 5.39
N SER A 114 8.82 1.85 4.29
CA SER A 114 10.25 2.05 4.15
C SER A 114 10.54 3.54 4.00
N MET A 115 11.15 4.10 5.05
CA MET A 115 11.53 5.52 5.12
C MET A 115 13.05 5.70 5.07
N ASP A 116 13.79 4.74 5.61
CA ASP A 116 15.26 4.83 5.73
C ASP A 116 15.99 4.16 4.56
N VAL A 117 15.28 3.37 3.74
CA VAL A 117 15.86 2.63 2.61
C VAL A 117 15.00 2.86 1.36
N PRO A 118 15.11 4.03 0.71
CA PRO A 118 14.24 4.40 -0.41
C PRO A 118 14.28 3.48 -1.63
N ALA A 119 15.27 2.57 -1.69
CA ALA A 119 15.43 1.60 -2.76
C ALA A 119 14.85 0.21 -2.43
N ARG A 120 14.27 0.00 -1.23
CA ARG A 120 13.82 -1.33 -0.78
C ARG A 120 12.77 -1.92 -1.71
N TRP A 121 11.86 -1.09 -2.22
CA TRP A 121 10.78 -1.49 -3.12
C TRP A 121 10.98 -0.99 -4.55
N LEU A 122 12.19 -0.55 -4.90
CA LEU A 122 12.49 -0.07 -6.25
C LEU A 122 12.49 -1.25 -7.23
N ILE A 123 11.58 -1.18 -8.21
CA ILE A 123 11.51 -2.13 -9.31
C ILE A 123 12.31 -1.57 -10.47
N THR A 124 13.29 -2.35 -10.95
CA THR A 124 14.10 -2.08 -12.14
C THR A 124 13.95 -3.26 -13.11
N PRO A 125 14.27 -3.08 -14.41
CA PRO A 125 14.26 -4.19 -15.36
C PRO A 125 15.09 -5.39 -14.88
N ASP A 126 16.22 -5.15 -14.23
CA ASP A 126 17.15 -6.19 -13.77
C ASP A 126 16.66 -6.97 -12.55
N ASN A 127 15.81 -6.36 -11.71
CA ASN A 127 15.31 -6.98 -10.48
C ASN A 127 13.82 -7.33 -10.51
N ALA A 128 13.10 -6.99 -11.58
CA ALA A 128 11.64 -7.06 -11.62
C ALA A 128 11.09 -8.42 -11.21
N ARG A 129 11.65 -9.51 -11.74
CA ARG A 129 11.19 -10.88 -11.42
C ARG A 129 11.39 -11.22 -9.94
N ALA A 130 12.52 -10.82 -9.36
CA ALA A 130 12.78 -11.05 -7.94
C ALA A 130 11.86 -10.19 -7.05
N MET A 131 11.61 -8.94 -7.46
CA MET A 131 10.72 -8.04 -6.74
C MET A 131 9.27 -8.49 -6.77
N ILE A 132 8.78 -9.03 -7.90
CA ILE A 132 7.43 -9.59 -8.01
C ILE A 132 7.21 -10.68 -6.94
N GLU A 133 8.17 -11.59 -6.77
CA GLU A 133 8.05 -12.63 -5.74
C GLU A 133 8.29 -12.10 -4.33
N THR A 134 9.20 -11.13 -4.16
CA THR A 134 9.49 -10.53 -2.85
C THR A 134 8.29 -9.75 -2.29
N MET A 135 7.54 -9.09 -3.16
CA MET A 135 6.34 -8.32 -2.79
C MET A 135 5.08 -9.18 -2.75
N ARG A 136 5.12 -10.43 -3.23
CA ARG A 136 3.95 -11.32 -3.19
C ARG A 136 3.45 -11.43 -1.73
N PRO A 137 2.15 -11.22 -1.48
CA PRO A 137 1.60 -11.40 -0.15
C PRO A 137 1.82 -12.84 0.34
N ASN A 138 2.02 -12.98 1.65
CA ASN A 138 2.04 -14.27 2.33
C ASN A 138 1.09 -14.15 3.52
N LEU A 139 -0.19 -13.96 3.20
CA LEU A 139 -1.23 -13.55 4.17
C LEU A 139 -2.18 -14.68 4.57
N GLY A 140 -1.86 -15.93 4.19
CA GLY A 140 -2.55 -17.13 4.64
C GLY A 140 -3.58 -17.64 3.65
#